data_AF-A0A955WJC0-F1
#
_entry.id   AF-A0A955WJC0-F1
#
_cell.length_a   1.000
_cell.length_b   1.000
_cell.length_c   1.000
_cell.angle_alpha   90.00
_cell.angle_beta   90.00
_cell.angle_gamma   90.00
#
_symmetry.space_group_name_H-M   'P 1'
#
loop_
_entity.id
_entity.type
_entity.pdbx_description
1 polymer ?
#
loop_
_entity_poly.entity_id
_entity_poly.type
_entity_poly.pdbx_seq_one_letter_code
_entity_poly.pdbx_strand_id
1 'polypeptide(L)'
;MVKRVGSIWALVLLLGAPAAASENWKQANAAYRNKDYATALTLLRALQAEPTPFDDPATLSFLLARCLDNLGQAPAAVDEYETFLKLASAHPAPTQRAQADQDLRVQNVRSRLVVLVPATFGGLMVNCADTGLTVALGEEARPCPATFGRRLPGPLTLTIRHEAQVIETRAVEIRPGPPRALEVAAYGRLRVTSDVPGAVTVDGRAMGSTPVEALWLAPGAHALRFEASGLPAETRMVTLTAGALETVALTVRPAAPAPAPVVEDKPPPPPPDRLLPWTVTGIAGAFAVAGAVTLVVASGTEDDADALHAKYEAATDPNEASRLRQQAESKYEDRDLQRGLGLGFLGAAVVAGGAATWLWLSDSPPQTATVAISPGGTVWLSGCW
;
A
#
# COMPACT_ATOMS: atom_id res chain seq x y z
N MET A 1 44.84 57.51 37.47
CA MET A 1 43.73 56.98 36.65
C MET A 1 44.34 56.35 35.39
N VAL A 2 44.52 55.04 35.37
CA VAL A 2 43.71 53.99 34.68
C VAL A 2 44.45 53.44 33.45
N LYS A 3 45.01 52.23 33.66
CA LYS A 3 45.30 51.09 32.77
C LYS A 3 45.16 51.30 31.24
N ARG A 4 46.28 51.17 30.52
CA ARG A 4 46.33 50.54 29.19
C ARG A 4 46.94 49.14 29.34
N VAL A 5 46.09 48.15 29.52
CA VAL A 5 46.41 46.75 29.24
C VAL A 5 45.72 46.47 27.91
N GLY A 6 46.49 46.13 26.88
CA GLY A 6 45.94 45.89 25.55
C GLY A 6 46.93 45.20 24.63
N SER A 7 46.72 43.90 24.46
CA SER A 7 47.12 43.07 23.33
C SER A 7 48.62 42.78 23.09
N ILE A 8 49.14 41.81 23.83
CA ILE A 8 50.28 40.96 23.41
C ILE A 8 49.79 39.55 22.95
N TRP A 9 48.48 39.29 22.92
CA TRP A 9 47.91 37.95 22.69
C TRP A 9 47.56 37.59 21.23
N ALA A 10 48.24 38.16 20.23
CA ALA A 10 47.86 37.95 18.82
C ALA A 10 48.92 37.36 17.88
N LEU A 11 50.11 36.96 18.36
CA LEU A 11 51.19 36.55 17.43
C LEU A 11 52.01 35.31 17.81
N VAL A 12 51.48 34.36 18.60
CA VAL A 12 52.21 33.12 18.98
C VAL A 12 51.34 31.85 18.85
N LEU A 13 50.41 31.79 17.90
CA LEU A 13 49.53 30.61 17.75
C LEU A 13 49.40 30.07 16.32
N LEU A 14 50.37 30.36 15.44
CA LEU A 14 50.34 29.90 14.04
C LEU A 14 51.60 29.19 13.53
N LEU A 15 52.60 28.93 14.39
CA LEU A 15 53.84 28.25 13.99
C LEU A 15 53.98 26.79 14.49
N GLY A 16 53.01 26.28 15.27
CA GLY A 16 53.06 24.92 15.84
C GLY A 16 52.10 23.89 15.21
N ALA A 17 51.08 24.34 14.48
CA ALA A 17 50.00 23.47 13.98
C ALA A 17 50.44 22.43 12.92
N PRO A 18 51.20 22.77 11.86
CA PRO A 18 51.45 21.81 10.78
C PRO A 18 52.38 20.67 11.17
N ALA A 19 53.30 20.91 12.13
CA ALA A 19 54.22 19.88 12.61
C ALA A 19 53.50 18.83 13.45
N ALA A 20 52.58 19.25 14.32
CA ALA A 20 51.79 18.35 15.18
C ALA A 20 50.84 17.46 14.37
N ALA A 21 50.16 18.02 13.36
CA ALA A 21 49.30 17.26 12.44
C ALA A 21 50.07 16.14 11.70
N SER A 22 51.26 16.48 11.18
CA SER A 22 52.11 15.53 10.47
C SER A 22 52.62 14.39 11.36
N GLU A 23 52.85 14.67 12.64
CA GLU A 23 53.33 13.69 13.61
C GLU A 23 52.19 12.78 14.10
N ASN A 24 51.03 13.37 14.43
CA ASN A 24 49.81 12.65 14.78
C ASN A 24 49.40 11.67 13.67
N TRP A 25 49.53 12.06 12.40
CA TRP A 25 49.26 11.18 11.25
C TRP A 25 50.21 9.99 11.16
N LYS A 26 51.52 10.19 11.41
CA LYS A 26 52.50 9.11 11.42
C LYS A 26 52.23 8.13 12.55
N GLN A 27 51.96 8.65 13.75
CA GLN A 27 51.65 7.84 14.92
C GLN A 27 50.33 7.09 14.75
N ALA A 28 49.30 7.73 14.19
CA ALA A 28 48.02 7.09 13.88
C ALA A 28 48.19 5.92 12.91
N ASN A 29 48.97 6.11 11.84
CA ASN A 29 49.24 5.04 10.87
C ASN A 29 50.09 3.91 11.45
N ALA A 30 51.05 4.22 12.32
CA ALA A 30 51.83 3.21 13.02
C ALA A 30 50.94 2.38 13.97
N ALA A 31 50.09 3.04 14.77
CA ALA A 31 49.12 2.39 15.64
C ALA A 31 48.13 1.52 14.83
N TYR A 32 47.64 2.04 13.70
CA TYR A 32 46.77 1.32 12.78
C TYR A 32 47.41 0.03 12.23
N ARG A 33 48.67 0.12 11.76
CA ARG A 33 49.43 -1.05 11.27
C ARG A 33 49.69 -2.08 12.36
N ASN A 34 49.85 -1.63 13.61
CA ASN A 34 50.02 -2.48 14.78
C ASN A 34 48.68 -3.04 15.32
N LYS A 35 47.55 -2.77 14.64
CA LYS A 35 46.17 -3.15 15.06
C LYS A 35 45.73 -2.53 16.39
N ASP A 36 46.42 -1.50 16.86
CA ASP A 36 45.98 -0.70 18.00
C ASP A 36 44.98 0.37 17.53
N TYR A 37 43.76 -0.09 17.26
CA TYR A 37 42.71 0.75 16.69
C TYR A 37 42.20 1.83 17.66
N ALA A 38 42.34 1.63 18.98
CA ALA A 38 41.91 2.60 19.98
C ALA A 38 42.85 3.83 20.01
N THR A 39 44.16 3.58 20.01
CA THR A 39 45.17 4.65 19.91
C THR A 39 45.09 5.35 18.56
N ALA A 40 44.95 4.58 17.47
CA ALA A 40 44.78 5.14 16.13
C ALA A 40 43.54 6.04 16.02
N LEU A 41 42.39 5.61 16.54
CA LEU A 41 41.15 6.39 16.53
C LEU A 41 41.29 7.72 17.26
N THR A 42 41.97 7.73 18.42
CA THR A 42 42.17 8.93 19.22
C THR A 42 43.02 9.96 18.47
N LEU A 43 44.11 9.51 17.85
CA LEU A 43 45.00 10.36 17.05
C LEU A 43 44.31 10.88 15.78
N LEU A 44 43.51 10.06 15.10
CA LEU A 44 42.77 10.48 13.91
C LEU A 44 41.66 11.48 14.24
N ARG A 45 40.96 11.34 15.38
CA ARG A 45 39.98 12.34 15.84
C ARG A 45 40.62 13.66 16.23
N ALA A 46 41.82 13.62 16.80
CA ALA A 46 42.59 14.83 17.09
C ALA A 46 42.88 15.60 15.79
N LEU A 47 43.24 14.90 14.71
CA LEU A 47 43.43 15.48 13.38
C LEU A 47 42.14 16.07 12.79
N GLN A 48 41.00 15.39 12.96
CA GLN A 48 39.69 15.86 12.50
C GLN A 48 39.23 17.14 13.23
N ALA A 49 39.67 17.33 14.47
CA ALA A 49 39.33 18.49 15.30
C ALA A 49 40.23 19.72 15.07
N GLU A 50 41.27 19.60 14.22
CA GLU A 50 42.15 20.71 13.93
C GLU A 50 41.46 21.80 13.08
N PRO A 51 41.76 23.09 13.32
CA PRO A 51 41.13 24.20 12.60
C PRO A 51 41.57 24.29 11.13
N THR A 52 42.68 23.67 10.76
CA THR A 52 43.14 23.55 9.37
C THR A 52 42.67 22.22 8.78
N PRO A 53 41.95 22.21 7.63
CA PRO A 53 41.54 20.97 6.99
C PRO A 53 42.75 20.10 6.64
N PHE A 54 42.65 18.81 6.95
CA PHE A 54 43.65 17.82 6.56
C PHE A 54 43.72 17.69 5.03
N ASP A 55 44.93 17.50 4.49
CA ASP A 55 45.19 17.51 3.05
C ASP A 55 44.37 16.45 2.26
N ASP A 56 44.07 15.31 2.88
CA ASP A 56 43.25 14.24 2.30
C ASP A 56 42.13 13.80 3.25
N PRO A 57 40.99 14.53 3.27
CA PRO A 57 39.90 14.25 4.20
C PRO A 57 39.21 12.91 3.90
N ALA A 58 39.30 12.40 2.67
CA ALA A 58 38.73 11.11 2.31
C ALA A 58 39.51 9.98 3.01
N THR A 59 40.85 9.97 2.90
CA THR A 59 41.67 8.95 3.57
C THR A 59 41.53 9.01 5.10
N LEU A 60 41.38 10.22 5.66
CA LEU A 60 41.11 10.39 7.09
C LEU A 60 39.79 9.71 7.53
N SER A 61 38.67 9.99 6.85
CA SER A 61 37.38 9.34 7.13
C SER A 61 37.42 7.82 6.89
N PHE A 62 38.15 7.35 5.88
CA PHE A 62 38.31 5.92 5.64
C PHE A 62 39.05 5.20 6.79
N LEU A 63 40.13 5.79 7.31
CA LEU A 63 40.86 5.22 8.44
C LEU A 63 40.03 5.27 9.73
N LEU A 64 39.31 6.37 9.98
CA LEU A 64 38.36 6.47 11.10
C LEU A 64 37.32 5.36 11.04
N ALA A 65 36.68 5.17 9.89
CA ALA A 65 35.69 4.11 9.68
C ALA A 65 36.25 2.71 9.94
N ARG A 66 37.47 2.42 9.46
CA ARG A 66 38.13 1.12 9.70
C ARG A 66 38.48 0.90 11.18
N CYS A 67 38.94 1.91 11.88
CA CYS A 67 39.19 1.81 13.32
C CYS A 67 37.89 1.51 14.08
N LEU A 68 36.81 2.23 13.76
CA LEU A 68 35.50 2.06 14.39
C LEU A 68 34.89 0.67 14.13
N ASP A 69 34.99 0.16 12.91
CA ASP A 69 34.53 -1.18 12.53
C ASP A 69 35.29 -2.28 13.30
N ASN A 70 36.62 -2.17 13.41
CA ASN A 70 37.43 -3.13 14.18
C ASN A 70 37.21 -3.04 15.69
N LEU A 71 36.74 -1.90 16.21
CA LEU A 71 36.36 -1.70 17.61
C LEU A 71 34.91 -2.09 17.90
N GLY A 72 34.15 -2.56 16.91
CA GLY A 72 32.74 -2.94 17.07
C GLY A 72 31.76 -1.77 17.16
N GLN A 73 32.21 -0.54 16.87
CA GLN A 73 31.38 0.67 16.85
C GLN A 73 30.71 0.85 15.48
N ALA A 74 29.89 -0.14 15.09
CA ALA A 74 29.35 -0.23 13.74
C ALA A 74 28.52 0.98 13.27
N PRO A 75 27.67 1.64 14.11
CA PRO A 75 26.92 2.82 13.67
C PRO A 75 27.83 3.99 13.29
N ALA A 76 28.81 4.31 14.15
CA ALA A 76 29.77 5.38 13.89
C ALA A 76 30.69 5.04 12.71
N ALA A 77 31.01 3.76 12.49
CA ALA A 77 31.78 3.33 11.34
C ALA A 77 31.04 3.59 10.01
N VAL A 78 29.71 3.38 9.98
CA VAL A 78 28.88 3.66 8.80
C VAL A 78 28.87 5.15 8.46
N ASP A 79 28.70 6.02 9.45
CA ASP A 79 28.68 7.48 9.24
C ASP A 79 29.99 7.98 8.59
N GLU A 80 31.14 7.46 9.05
CA GLU A 80 32.45 7.80 8.49
C GLU A 80 32.68 7.18 7.10
N TYR A 81 32.19 5.96 6.84
CA TYR A 81 32.22 5.38 5.49
C TYR A 81 31.38 6.18 4.48
N GLU A 82 30.21 6.69 4.89
CA GLU A 82 29.39 7.55 4.03
C GLU A 82 30.06 8.90 3.76
N THR A 83 30.73 9.45 4.77
CA THR A 83 31.53 10.67 4.62
C THR A 83 32.67 10.45 3.64
N PHE A 84 33.37 9.31 3.74
CA PHE A 84 34.38 8.90 2.76
C PHE A 84 33.81 8.82 1.33
N LEU A 85 32.66 8.15 1.13
CA LEU A 85 32.06 8.02 -0.21
C LEU A 85 31.66 9.38 -0.81
N LYS A 86 31.15 10.31 0.01
CA LYS A 86 30.84 11.69 -0.42
C LYS A 86 32.10 12.46 -0.82
N LEU A 87 33.19 12.32 -0.08
CA LEU A 87 34.45 13.00 -0.36
C LEU A 87 35.21 12.38 -1.55
N ALA A 88 35.14 11.05 -1.69
CA ALA A 88 35.77 10.29 -2.76
C ALA A 88 35.07 10.49 -4.11
N SER A 89 33.75 10.69 -4.12
CA SER A 89 33.00 11.03 -5.34
C SER A 89 33.26 12.45 -5.85
N ALA A 90 33.81 13.34 -5.01
CA ALA A 90 34.19 14.70 -5.38
C ALA A 90 35.58 14.83 -6.05
N HIS A 91 36.42 13.78 -6.01
CA HIS A 91 37.78 13.78 -6.57
C HIS A 91 37.94 12.67 -7.63
N PRO A 92 38.61 12.93 -8.78
CA PRO A 92 38.79 11.89 -9.80
C PRO A 92 39.90 10.89 -9.44
N ALA A 93 39.45 9.65 -9.20
CA ALA A 93 40.15 8.36 -9.21
C ALA A 93 41.17 8.03 -8.09
N PRO A 94 40.95 6.89 -7.42
CA PRO A 94 41.65 5.66 -7.83
C PRO A 94 40.70 4.72 -8.59
N THR A 95 41.26 3.84 -9.41
CA THR A 95 40.60 2.91 -10.36
C THR A 95 39.22 2.40 -9.92
N GLN A 96 38.25 2.30 -10.85
CA GLN A 96 36.89 1.77 -10.63
C GLN A 96 36.83 0.46 -9.80
N ARG A 97 37.90 -0.35 -9.81
CA ARG A 97 38.05 -1.56 -8.97
C ARG A 97 38.21 -1.27 -7.48
N ALA A 98 38.93 -0.21 -7.10
CA ALA A 98 39.10 0.20 -5.71
C ALA A 98 37.78 0.75 -5.13
N GLN A 99 37.01 1.48 -5.94
CA GLN A 99 35.67 1.95 -5.57
C GLN A 99 34.69 0.77 -5.39
N ALA A 100 34.67 -0.19 -6.31
CA ALA A 100 33.81 -1.37 -6.19
C ALA A 100 34.13 -2.25 -4.96
N ASP A 101 35.42 -2.43 -4.64
CA ASP A 101 35.83 -3.16 -3.42
C ASP A 101 35.44 -2.41 -2.14
N GLN A 102 35.50 -1.08 -2.15
CA GLN A 102 35.06 -0.24 -1.04
C GLN A 102 33.54 -0.26 -0.86
N ASP A 103 32.76 -0.19 -1.94
CA ASP A 103 31.29 -0.26 -1.91
C ASP A 103 30.79 -1.60 -1.37
N LEU A 104 31.42 -2.72 -1.78
CA LEU A 104 31.11 -4.04 -1.23
C LEU A 104 31.40 -4.14 0.27
N ARG A 105 32.47 -3.49 0.75
CA ARG A 105 32.78 -3.46 2.19
C ARG A 105 31.75 -2.63 2.96
N VAL A 106 31.30 -1.50 2.42
CA VAL A 106 30.21 -0.70 3.03
C VAL A 106 28.90 -1.49 3.08
N GLN A 107 28.56 -2.21 2.00
CA GLN A 107 27.39 -3.09 1.97
C GLN A 107 27.50 -4.24 2.98
N ASN A 108 28.68 -4.81 3.18
CA ASN A 108 28.92 -5.87 4.16
C ASN A 108 28.87 -5.35 5.61
N VAL A 109 29.38 -4.14 5.88
CA VAL A 109 29.20 -3.50 7.19
C VAL A 109 27.73 -3.19 7.45
N ARG A 110 26.99 -2.71 6.44
CA ARG A 110 25.54 -2.49 6.52
C ARG A 110 24.75 -3.77 6.78
N SER A 111 25.11 -4.90 6.14
CA SER A 111 24.42 -6.17 6.34
C SER A 111 24.65 -6.77 7.74
N ARG A 112 25.75 -6.41 8.40
CA ARG A 112 26.04 -6.75 9.81
C ARG A 112 25.31 -5.85 10.81
N LEU A 113 24.78 -4.70 10.36
CA LEU A 113 23.94 -3.82 11.15
C LEU A 113 22.53 -4.43 11.26
N VAL A 114 22.34 -5.40 12.15
CA VAL A 114 20.98 -5.69 12.65
C VAL A 114 20.57 -4.46 13.45
N VAL A 115 19.77 -3.61 12.81
CA VAL A 115 19.44 -2.26 13.28
C VAL A 115 18.66 -2.35 14.59
N LEU A 116 19.30 -2.01 15.72
CA LEU A 116 18.59 -1.46 16.87
C LEU A 116 18.17 -0.03 16.48
N VAL A 117 17.04 0.08 15.80
CA VAL A 117 16.43 1.37 15.45
C VAL A 117 16.11 2.08 16.77
N PRO A 118 16.60 3.30 17.05
CA PRO A 118 16.07 4.07 18.17
C PRO A 118 14.59 4.28 17.86
N ALA A 119 13.71 3.69 18.69
CA ALA A 119 12.27 3.75 18.54
C ALA A 119 11.82 5.23 18.40
N THR A 120 11.66 5.68 17.17
CA THR A 120 11.15 7.00 16.84
C THR A 120 9.63 6.85 16.87
N PHE A 121 9.09 6.89 18.08
CA PHE A 121 7.66 6.74 18.30
C PHE A 121 6.88 7.75 17.45
N GLY A 122 5.73 7.31 16.93
CA GLY A 122 4.76 8.15 16.23
C GLY A 122 3.56 8.49 17.10
N GLY A 123 2.59 9.17 16.51
CA GLY A 123 1.29 9.41 17.14
C GLY A 123 0.17 9.57 16.13
N LEU A 124 -1.07 9.46 16.60
CA LEU A 124 -2.27 9.66 15.81
C LEU A 124 -3.25 10.55 16.58
N MET A 125 -3.72 11.61 15.94
CA MET A 125 -4.80 12.46 16.41
C MET A 125 -6.02 12.19 15.54
N VAL A 126 -7.14 11.81 16.15
CA VAL A 126 -8.38 11.50 15.47
C VAL A 126 -9.43 12.54 15.86
N ASN A 127 -9.89 13.28 14.85
CA ASN A 127 -10.95 14.27 14.99
C ASN A 127 -12.21 13.70 14.34
N CYS A 128 -13.34 13.75 15.05
CA CYS A 128 -14.61 13.28 14.53
C CYS A 128 -15.56 14.45 14.32
N ALA A 129 -16.27 14.44 13.19
CA ALA A 129 -17.36 15.37 12.94
C ALA A 129 -18.55 15.14 13.88
N ASP A 130 -18.82 13.87 14.23
CA ASP A 130 -19.92 13.50 15.12
C ASP A 130 -19.49 13.35 16.59
N THR A 131 -20.40 13.71 17.49
CA THR A 131 -20.23 13.58 18.94
C THR A 131 -20.65 12.19 19.45
N GLY A 132 -20.10 11.74 20.58
CA GLY A 132 -20.48 10.47 21.21
C GLY A 132 -19.79 9.23 20.63
N LEU A 133 -18.88 9.43 19.67
CA LEU A 133 -18.04 8.37 19.11
C LEU A 133 -16.88 8.02 20.07
N THR A 134 -16.62 6.73 20.20
CA THR A 134 -15.44 6.18 20.86
C THR A 134 -14.50 5.62 19.80
N VAL A 135 -13.26 6.08 19.81
CA VAL A 135 -12.20 5.65 18.89
C VAL A 135 -11.28 4.70 19.64
N ALA A 136 -11.09 3.49 19.09
CA ALA A 136 -10.15 2.51 19.60
C ALA A 136 -8.98 2.32 18.64
N LEU A 137 -7.75 2.38 19.15
CA LEU A 137 -6.52 2.09 18.41
C LEU A 137 -5.84 0.88 19.05
N GLY A 138 -6.01 -0.30 18.45
CA GLY A 138 -5.70 -1.57 19.09
C GLY A 138 -6.63 -1.83 20.27
N GLU A 139 -6.06 -2.04 21.46
CA GLU A 139 -6.82 -2.29 22.71
C GLU A 139 -7.23 -0.99 23.44
N GLU A 140 -6.62 0.15 23.11
CA GLU A 140 -6.88 1.41 23.80
C GLU A 140 -8.04 2.17 23.17
N ALA A 141 -9.11 2.39 23.93
CA ALA A 141 -10.30 3.13 23.52
C ALA A 141 -10.39 4.48 24.23
N ARG A 142 -10.74 5.54 23.49
CA ARG A 142 -10.89 6.91 24.00
C ARG A 142 -12.11 7.60 23.34
N PRO A 143 -12.80 8.51 24.02
CA PRO A 143 -13.84 9.33 23.40
C PRO A 143 -13.23 10.26 22.33
N CYS A 144 -13.98 10.55 21.27
CA CYS A 144 -13.54 11.45 20.20
C CYS A 144 -13.84 12.93 20.55
N PRO A 145 -12.93 13.90 20.29
CA PRO A 145 -11.62 13.76 19.64
C PRO A 145 -10.58 13.04 20.51
N ALA A 146 -9.83 12.13 19.89
CA ALA A 146 -8.88 11.25 20.58
C ALA A 146 -7.45 11.48 20.10
N THR A 147 -6.51 11.63 21.04
CA THR A 147 -5.07 11.69 20.72
C THR A 147 -4.35 10.48 21.31
N PHE A 148 -3.66 9.73 20.46
CA PHE A 148 -2.82 8.59 20.79
C PHE A 148 -1.34 8.96 20.56
N GLY A 149 -0.67 9.37 21.63
CA GLY A 149 0.76 9.67 21.60
C GLY A 149 1.64 8.44 21.83
N ARG A 150 2.91 8.53 21.41
CA ARG A 150 3.98 7.56 21.67
C ARG A 150 3.63 6.12 21.29
N ARG A 151 3.33 5.89 20.02
CA ARG A 151 3.08 4.56 19.43
C ARG A 151 4.29 4.04 18.67
N LEU A 152 4.49 2.73 18.71
CA LEU A 152 5.49 2.09 17.86
C LEU A 152 5.07 2.26 16.39
N PRO A 153 6.01 2.57 15.49
CA PRO A 153 5.72 2.60 14.06
C PRO A 153 5.23 1.26 13.54
N GLY A 154 4.28 1.29 12.60
CA GLY A 154 3.72 0.09 11.99
C GLY A 154 2.20 0.14 11.80
N PRO A 155 1.63 -0.92 11.20
CA PRO A 155 0.19 -1.03 11.00
C PRO A 155 -0.54 -1.30 12.32
N LEU A 156 -1.61 -0.54 12.56
CA LEU A 156 -2.51 -0.68 13.69
C LEU A 156 -3.96 -0.63 13.20
N THR A 157 -4.85 -1.29 13.92
CA THR A 157 -6.29 -1.26 13.60
C THR A 157 -6.95 -0.13 14.37
N LEU A 158 -7.64 0.75 13.66
CA LEU A 158 -8.51 1.77 14.21
C LEU A 158 -9.97 1.32 14.10
N THR A 159 -10.68 1.29 15.21
CA THR A 159 -12.09 0.93 15.29
C THR A 159 -12.90 2.10 15.82
N ILE A 160 -13.95 2.48 15.11
CA ILE A 160 -14.86 3.56 15.49
C ILE A 160 -16.16 2.94 15.99
N ARG A 161 -16.57 3.33 17.20
CA ARG A 161 -17.73 2.76 17.90
C ARG A 161 -18.66 3.86 18.38
N HIS A 162 -19.94 3.57 18.41
CA HIS A 162 -20.94 4.34 19.14
C HIS A 162 -21.64 3.37 20.10
N GLU A 163 -21.47 3.58 21.41
CA GLU A 163 -21.91 2.63 22.44
C GLU A 163 -21.43 1.19 22.16
N ALA A 164 -22.35 0.23 22.02
CA ALA A 164 -22.03 -1.16 21.71
C ALA A 164 -21.78 -1.40 20.20
N GLN A 165 -22.22 -0.49 19.33
CA GLN A 165 -22.16 -0.65 17.88
C GLN A 165 -20.75 -0.36 17.33
N VAL A 166 -20.20 -1.29 16.54
CA VAL A 166 -19.01 -1.06 15.73
C VAL A 166 -19.45 -0.49 14.38
N ILE A 167 -19.07 0.76 14.10
CA ILE A 167 -19.45 1.46 12.87
C ILE A 167 -18.49 1.10 11.76
N GLU A 168 -17.19 1.25 12.02
CA GLU A 168 -16.14 1.08 11.03
C GLU A 168 -14.86 0.55 11.68
N THR A 169 -14.14 -0.29 10.94
CA THR A 169 -12.79 -0.77 11.29
C THR A 169 -11.88 -0.52 10.10
N ARG A 170 -10.78 0.22 10.31
CA ARG A 170 -9.80 0.57 9.27
C ARG A 170 -8.37 0.31 9.73
N ALA A 171 -7.51 -0.10 8.81
CA ALA A 171 -6.07 -0.19 9.07
C ALA A 171 -5.44 1.21 8.94
N VAL A 172 -4.62 1.59 9.91
CA VAL A 172 -3.87 2.84 9.92
C VAL A 172 -2.39 2.55 10.15
N GLU A 173 -1.52 3.21 9.40
CA GLU A 173 -0.07 3.09 9.59
C GLU A 173 0.43 4.25 10.44
N ILE A 174 1.06 3.92 11.57
CA ILE A 174 1.77 4.90 12.41
C ILE A 174 3.17 5.08 11.84
N ARG A 175 3.48 6.32 11.44
CA ARG A 175 4.82 6.70 11.01
C ARG A 175 5.59 7.34 12.16
N PRO A 176 6.93 7.22 12.19
CA PRO A 176 7.76 7.99 13.10
C PRO A 176 7.53 9.51 12.98
N GLY A 177 7.55 10.22 14.11
CA GLY A 177 7.51 11.69 14.12
C GLY A 177 6.23 12.28 14.75
N PRO A 178 5.87 13.54 14.41
CA PRO A 178 4.76 14.24 15.04
C PRO A 178 3.42 13.53 14.81
N PRO A 179 2.43 13.67 15.72
CA PRO A 179 1.13 13.02 15.58
C PRO A 179 0.44 13.42 14.28
N ARG A 180 0.03 12.42 13.49
CA ARG A 180 -0.74 12.65 12.27
C ARG A 180 -2.20 12.91 12.62
N ALA A 181 -2.78 13.98 12.09
CA ALA A 181 -4.21 14.23 12.18
C ALA A 181 -4.97 13.37 11.16
N LEU A 182 -6.08 12.78 11.61
CA LEU A 182 -6.97 11.95 10.82
C LEU A 182 -8.40 12.38 11.10
N GLU A 183 -9.03 12.93 10.06
CA GLU A 183 -10.41 13.39 10.09
C GLU A 183 -11.35 12.20 9.84
N VAL A 184 -12.34 12.04 10.70
CA VAL A 184 -13.44 11.10 10.56
C VAL A 184 -14.67 11.89 10.13
N ALA A 185 -15.14 11.60 8.92
CA ALA A 185 -16.33 12.20 8.35
C ALA A 185 -17.59 11.86 9.14
N ALA A 186 -18.63 12.66 8.98
CA ALA A 186 -19.91 12.40 9.63
C ALA A 186 -20.60 11.15 9.05
N TYR A 187 -21.20 10.35 9.91
CA TYR A 187 -21.97 9.16 9.56
C TYR A 187 -23.46 9.50 9.37
N GLY A 188 -24.15 8.69 8.57
CA GLY A 188 -25.60 8.71 8.49
C GLY A 188 -26.23 7.95 9.66
N ARG A 189 -27.41 8.38 10.10
CA ARG A 189 -28.20 7.68 11.12
C ARG A 189 -29.46 7.12 10.48
N LEU A 190 -29.78 5.86 10.76
CA LEU A 190 -30.97 5.18 10.27
C LEU A 190 -31.87 4.78 11.43
N ARG A 191 -33.12 5.24 11.41
CA ARG A 191 -34.19 4.78 12.28
C ARG A 191 -35.11 3.85 11.51
N VAL A 192 -35.36 2.67 12.06
CA VAL A 192 -36.24 1.66 11.44
C VAL A 192 -37.40 1.38 12.40
N THR A 193 -38.61 1.69 11.96
CA THR A 193 -39.83 1.40 12.70
C THR A 193 -40.70 0.43 11.91
N SER A 194 -41.46 -0.39 12.63
CA SER A 194 -42.41 -1.33 12.03
C SER A 194 -43.62 -1.46 12.94
N ASP A 195 -44.79 -1.69 12.35
CA ASP A 195 -46.02 -2.01 13.06
C ASP A 195 -46.03 -3.42 13.65
N VAL A 196 -45.22 -4.33 13.07
CA VAL A 196 -44.95 -5.67 13.64
C VAL A 196 -43.50 -5.83 14.09
N PRO A 197 -43.24 -6.62 15.15
CA PRO A 197 -41.88 -6.94 15.55
C PRO A 197 -41.22 -7.85 14.50
N GLY A 198 -40.04 -7.46 14.04
CA GLY A 198 -39.25 -8.28 13.11
C GLY A 198 -37.76 -7.97 13.20
N ALA A 199 -36.95 -8.90 12.70
CA ALA A 199 -35.50 -8.76 12.62
C ALA A 199 -35.11 -7.82 11.47
N VAL A 200 -34.15 -6.94 11.73
CA VAL A 200 -33.59 -6.00 10.75
C VAL A 200 -32.15 -6.40 10.47
N THR A 201 -31.83 -6.52 9.18
CA THR A 201 -30.48 -6.70 8.67
C THR A 201 -30.15 -5.55 7.72
N VAL A 202 -28.92 -5.03 7.78
CA VAL A 202 -28.43 -4.00 6.86
C VAL A 202 -27.12 -4.48 6.25
N ASP A 203 -27.04 -4.50 4.92
CA ASP A 203 -25.91 -5.04 4.15
C ASP A 203 -25.50 -6.45 4.60
N GLY A 204 -26.48 -7.27 4.96
CA GLY A 204 -26.28 -8.64 5.44
C GLY A 204 -25.83 -8.76 6.91
N ARG A 205 -25.66 -7.64 7.63
CA ARG A 205 -25.34 -7.64 9.07
C ARG A 205 -26.61 -7.48 9.91
N ALA A 206 -26.77 -8.32 10.94
CA ALA A 206 -27.92 -8.26 11.84
C ALA A 206 -27.83 -7.05 12.78
N MET A 207 -28.89 -6.24 12.82
CA MET A 207 -28.97 -5.00 13.60
C MET A 207 -29.94 -5.08 14.79
N GLY A 208 -30.55 -6.26 15.00
CA GLY A 208 -31.53 -6.51 16.05
C GLY A 208 -32.95 -6.54 15.51
N SER A 209 -33.92 -6.18 16.36
CA SER A 209 -35.34 -6.18 16.01
C SER A 209 -35.94 -4.78 16.07
N THR A 210 -36.99 -4.52 15.28
CA THR A 210 -37.72 -3.25 15.31
C THR A 210 -38.39 -2.99 16.67
N PRO A 211 -38.42 -1.73 17.15
CA PRO A 211 -37.84 -0.52 16.54
C PRO A 211 -36.32 -0.41 16.76
N VAL A 212 -35.60 0.01 15.72
CA VAL A 212 -34.18 0.37 15.78
C VAL A 212 -34.07 1.88 15.75
N GLU A 213 -33.69 2.50 16.87
CA GLU A 213 -33.84 3.94 17.08
C GLU A 213 -32.85 4.82 16.30
N ALA A 214 -31.56 4.42 16.25
CA ALA A 214 -30.51 5.16 15.55
C ALA A 214 -29.30 4.25 15.26
N LEU A 215 -29.27 3.66 14.08
CA LEU A 215 -28.15 2.89 13.57
C LEU A 215 -27.17 3.80 12.84
N TRP A 216 -25.90 3.78 13.24
CA TRP A 216 -24.84 4.60 12.63
C TRP A 216 -24.21 3.87 11.44
N LEU A 217 -24.24 4.45 10.25
CA LEU A 217 -23.74 3.83 9.02
C LEU A 217 -22.94 4.84 8.18
N ALA A 218 -22.06 4.34 7.32
CA ALA A 218 -21.39 5.19 6.34
C ALA A 218 -22.43 5.94 5.48
N PRO A 219 -22.13 7.14 4.98
CA PRO A 219 -23.00 7.78 3.99
C PRO A 219 -22.99 6.96 2.68
N GLY A 220 -24.16 6.86 2.03
CA GLY A 220 -24.31 6.07 0.81
C GLY A 220 -25.56 5.19 0.81
N ALA A 221 -25.63 4.29 -0.18
CA ALA A 221 -26.74 3.35 -0.32
C ALA A 221 -26.52 2.09 0.51
N HIS A 222 -27.53 1.72 1.30
CA HIS A 222 -27.54 0.54 2.16
C HIS A 222 -28.76 -0.33 1.84
N ALA A 223 -28.55 -1.65 1.81
CA ALA A 223 -29.61 -2.62 1.60
C ALA A 223 -30.20 -3.03 2.95
N LEU A 224 -31.38 -2.51 3.28
CA LEU A 224 -32.13 -2.88 4.47
C LEU A 224 -33.03 -4.07 4.14
N ARG A 225 -32.96 -5.12 4.96
CA ARG A 225 -33.82 -6.31 4.86
C ARG A 225 -34.50 -6.58 6.19
N PHE A 226 -35.82 -6.67 6.14
CA PHE A 226 -36.70 -6.89 7.27
C PHE A 226 -37.37 -8.26 7.18
N GLU A 227 -37.39 -8.99 8.30
CA GLU A 227 -38.02 -10.29 8.42
C GLU A 227 -38.91 -10.37 9.65
N ALA A 228 -40.16 -10.73 9.47
CA ALA A 228 -41.12 -10.95 10.54
C ALA A 228 -41.78 -12.33 10.40
N SER A 229 -42.14 -12.93 11.53
CA SER A 229 -42.77 -14.26 11.52
C SER A 229 -44.11 -14.23 10.80
N GLY A 230 -44.30 -15.15 9.85
CA GLY A 230 -45.54 -15.23 9.05
C GLY A 230 -45.67 -14.19 7.95
N LEU A 231 -44.62 -13.41 7.66
CA LEU A 231 -44.58 -12.41 6.60
C LEU A 231 -43.42 -12.66 5.62
N PRO A 232 -43.57 -12.32 4.33
CA PRO A 232 -42.45 -12.37 3.39
C PRO A 232 -41.39 -11.33 3.79
N ALA A 233 -40.12 -11.67 3.59
CA ALA A 233 -39.01 -10.75 3.83
C ALA A 233 -39.10 -9.55 2.88
N GLU A 234 -38.96 -8.34 3.41
CA GLU A 234 -38.97 -7.10 2.62
C GLU A 234 -37.54 -6.55 2.53
N THR A 235 -37.08 -6.24 1.31
CA THR A 235 -35.78 -5.61 1.08
C THR A 235 -35.98 -4.22 0.46
N ARG A 236 -35.36 -3.20 1.06
CA ARG A 236 -35.44 -1.81 0.63
C ARG A 236 -34.05 -1.18 0.57
N MET A 237 -33.77 -0.48 -0.52
CA MET A 237 -32.57 0.35 -0.63
C MET A 237 -32.82 1.70 0.06
N VAL A 238 -31.92 2.10 0.94
CA VAL A 238 -31.99 3.36 1.68
C VAL A 238 -30.71 4.14 1.42
N THR A 239 -30.81 5.41 1.07
CA THR A 239 -29.64 6.26 0.86
C THR A 239 -29.48 7.20 2.05
N LEU A 240 -28.35 7.06 2.76
CA LEU A 240 -28.03 7.85 3.93
C LEU A 240 -27.14 9.04 3.56
N THR A 241 -27.49 10.20 4.09
CA THR A 241 -26.67 11.41 3.99
C THR A 241 -25.87 11.59 5.27
N ALA A 242 -24.61 12.02 5.15
CA ALA A 242 -23.74 12.28 6.30
C ALA A 242 -24.38 13.27 7.28
N GLY A 243 -24.40 12.94 8.57
CA GLY A 243 -25.00 13.74 9.65
C GLY A 243 -26.53 13.72 9.71
N ALA A 244 -27.23 13.21 8.68
CA ALA A 244 -28.69 13.17 8.64
C ALA A 244 -29.25 11.93 9.36
N LEU A 245 -30.47 12.04 9.87
CA LEU A 245 -31.27 10.91 10.35
C LEU A 245 -32.34 10.58 9.30
N GLU A 246 -32.22 9.40 8.71
CA GLU A 246 -33.22 8.84 7.80
C GLU A 246 -34.15 7.92 8.58
N THR A 247 -35.47 8.04 8.36
CA THR A 247 -36.46 7.18 9.03
C THR A 247 -37.18 6.32 8.00
N VAL A 248 -37.09 5.00 8.18
CA VAL A 248 -37.80 4.02 7.37
C VAL A 248 -38.89 3.39 8.23
N ALA A 249 -40.14 3.68 7.86
CA ALA A 249 -41.31 3.01 8.42
C ALA A 249 -41.72 1.84 7.51
N LEU A 250 -41.77 0.66 8.10
CA LEU A 250 -42.30 -0.57 7.51
C LEU A 250 -43.73 -0.72 8.02
N THR A 251 -44.67 -0.99 7.11
CA THR A 251 -46.07 -1.18 7.49
C THR A 251 -46.59 -2.45 6.85
N VAL A 252 -47.13 -3.35 7.67
CA VAL A 252 -47.85 -4.52 7.20
C VAL A 252 -49.16 -4.06 6.57
N ARG A 253 -49.17 -4.04 5.25
CA ARG A 253 -50.43 -4.00 4.53
C ARG A 253 -50.90 -5.46 4.39
N PRO A 254 -52.08 -5.83 4.92
CA PRO A 254 -52.70 -7.11 4.59
C PRO A 254 -52.72 -7.21 3.07
N ALA A 255 -52.28 -8.33 2.51
CA ALA A 255 -52.53 -8.62 1.12
C ALA A 255 -54.05 -8.49 0.93
N ALA A 256 -54.51 -7.45 0.24
CA ALA A 256 -55.89 -7.39 -0.20
C ALA A 256 -56.18 -8.74 -0.88
N PRO A 257 -57.33 -9.39 -0.61
CA PRO A 257 -57.71 -10.55 -1.41
C PRO A 257 -57.57 -10.08 -2.85
N ALA A 258 -56.72 -10.78 -3.61
CA ALA A 258 -56.39 -10.39 -4.96
C ALA A 258 -57.71 -10.02 -5.66
N PRO A 259 -57.86 -8.79 -6.18
CA PRO A 259 -58.96 -8.51 -7.08
C PRO A 259 -58.97 -9.66 -8.10
N ALA A 260 -60.13 -10.26 -8.35
CA ALA A 260 -60.31 -11.21 -9.44
C ALA A 260 -59.56 -10.64 -10.65
N PRO A 261 -58.81 -11.47 -11.42
CA PRO A 261 -57.89 -10.96 -12.43
C PRO A 261 -58.68 -10.13 -13.42
N VAL A 262 -58.68 -8.81 -13.23
CA VAL A 262 -58.93 -7.88 -14.29
C VAL A 262 -57.69 -8.07 -15.14
N VAL A 263 -57.90 -8.67 -16.31
CA VAL A 263 -56.97 -8.61 -17.42
C VAL A 263 -56.88 -7.13 -17.77
N GLU A 264 -56.12 -6.38 -16.97
CA GLU A 264 -55.56 -5.13 -17.40
C GLU A 264 -54.50 -5.55 -18.40
N ASP A 265 -54.76 -5.20 -19.66
CA ASP A 265 -53.87 -5.40 -20.78
C ASP A 265 -52.62 -4.58 -20.50
N LYS A 266 -51.72 -5.14 -19.66
CA LYS A 266 -50.41 -4.57 -19.38
C LYS A 266 -49.78 -4.38 -20.76
N PRO A 267 -49.42 -3.14 -21.17
CA PRO A 267 -48.73 -2.96 -22.42
C PRO A 267 -47.55 -3.93 -22.41
N PRO A 268 -47.34 -4.69 -23.50
CA PRO A 268 -46.40 -5.79 -23.52
C PRO A 268 -45.10 -5.34 -22.87
N PRO A 269 -44.53 -6.12 -21.92
CA PRO A 269 -43.29 -5.73 -21.29
C PRO A 269 -42.31 -5.33 -22.40
N PRO A 270 -41.64 -4.17 -22.31
CA PRO A 270 -40.66 -3.80 -23.31
C PRO A 270 -39.71 -4.99 -23.47
N PRO A 271 -39.38 -5.37 -24.71
CA PRO A 271 -38.54 -6.53 -24.95
C PRO A 271 -37.26 -6.39 -24.12
N PRO A 272 -36.78 -7.47 -23.48
CA PRO A 272 -35.58 -7.41 -22.65
C PRO A 272 -34.43 -6.80 -23.47
N ASP A 273 -33.76 -5.82 -22.88
CA ASP A 273 -32.74 -5.04 -23.55
C ASP A 273 -31.48 -5.92 -23.71
N ARG A 274 -31.34 -6.58 -24.87
CA ARG A 274 -30.27 -7.55 -25.16
C ARG A 274 -28.88 -6.91 -25.28
N LEU A 275 -28.75 -5.62 -25.03
CA LEU A 275 -27.51 -4.87 -25.21
C LEU A 275 -26.41 -5.35 -24.24
N LEU A 276 -26.77 -5.67 -23.01
CA LEU A 276 -25.80 -6.09 -21.99
C LEU A 276 -25.01 -7.35 -22.37
N PRO A 277 -25.63 -8.50 -22.71
CA PRO A 277 -24.88 -9.69 -23.11
C PRO A 277 -24.02 -9.47 -24.35
N TRP A 278 -24.47 -8.66 -25.32
CA TRP A 278 -23.68 -8.34 -26.52
C TRP A 278 -22.46 -7.46 -26.22
N THR A 279 -22.58 -6.47 -25.33
CA THR A 279 -21.42 -5.64 -24.93
C THR A 279 -20.36 -6.45 -24.21
N VAL A 280 -20.74 -7.37 -23.32
CA VAL A 280 -19.80 -8.23 -22.59
C VAL A 280 -19.10 -9.21 -23.53
N THR A 281 -19.82 -9.80 -24.49
CA THR A 281 -19.20 -10.63 -25.54
C THR A 281 -18.21 -9.85 -26.41
N GLY A 282 -18.56 -8.60 -26.78
CA GLY A 282 -17.66 -7.73 -27.54
C GLY A 282 -16.36 -7.40 -26.79
N ILE A 283 -16.47 -7.10 -25.49
CA ILE A 283 -15.31 -6.85 -24.62
C ILE A 283 -14.42 -8.09 -24.51
N ALA A 284 -15.02 -9.27 -24.34
CA ALA A 284 -14.27 -10.53 -24.29
C ALA A 284 -13.48 -10.78 -25.59
N GLY A 285 -14.09 -10.54 -26.75
CA GLY A 285 -13.43 -10.63 -28.05
C GLY A 285 -12.26 -9.64 -28.20
N ALA A 286 -12.46 -8.39 -27.79
CA ALA A 286 -11.41 -7.36 -27.86
C ALA A 286 -10.18 -7.71 -27.00
N PHE A 287 -10.38 -8.20 -25.77
CA PHE A 287 -9.29 -8.63 -24.90
C PHE A 287 -8.56 -9.87 -25.43
N ALA A 288 -9.27 -10.82 -26.04
CA ALA A 288 -8.64 -11.99 -26.65
C ALA A 288 -7.71 -11.58 -27.81
N VAL A 289 -8.15 -10.67 -28.68
CA VAL A 289 -7.33 -10.15 -29.79
C VAL A 289 -6.13 -9.37 -29.28
N ALA A 290 -6.34 -8.46 -28.32
CA ALA A 290 -5.25 -7.67 -27.73
C ALA A 290 -4.19 -8.58 -27.07
N GLY A 291 -4.63 -9.61 -26.33
CA GLY A 291 -3.74 -10.61 -25.73
C GLY A 291 -2.95 -11.38 -26.78
N ALA A 292 -3.62 -11.91 -27.81
CA ALA A 292 -2.97 -12.66 -28.88
C ALA A 292 -1.95 -11.81 -29.66
N VAL A 293 -2.31 -10.57 -30.04
CA VAL A 293 -1.40 -9.65 -30.75
C VAL A 293 -0.19 -9.33 -29.88
N THR A 294 -0.38 -9.04 -28.59
CA THR A 294 0.72 -8.72 -27.68
C THR A 294 1.67 -9.90 -27.52
N LEU A 295 1.15 -11.13 -27.45
CA LEU A 295 1.99 -12.33 -27.39
C LEU A 295 2.78 -12.60 -28.67
N VAL A 296 2.19 -12.32 -29.85
CA VAL A 296 2.91 -12.44 -31.13
C VAL A 296 4.03 -11.40 -31.23
N VAL A 297 3.78 -10.16 -30.80
CA VAL A 297 4.83 -9.13 -30.73
C VAL A 297 5.92 -9.54 -29.75
N ALA A 298 5.55 -10.07 -28.59
CA ALA A 298 6.50 -10.54 -27.59
C ALA A 298 7.38 -11.70 -28.11
N SER A 299 6.84 -12.61 -28.94
CA SER A 299 7.68 -13.64 -29.58
C SER A 299 8.70 -13.04 -30.57
N GLY A 300 8.34 -11.98 -31.31
CA GLY A 300 9.30 -11.31 -32.18
C GLY A 300 10.45 -10.64 -31.40
N THR A 301 10.17 -10.13 -30.20
CA THR A 301 11.23 -9.55 -29.35
C THR A 301 12.20 -10.59 -28.78
N GLU A 302 11.77 -11.86 -28.68
CA GLU A 302 12.62 -12.97 -28.25
C GLU A 302 13.64 -13.34 -29.33
N ASP A 303 13.19 -13.45 -30.59
CA ASP A 303 14.08 -13.68 -31.73
C ASP A 303 15.15 -12.58 -31.86
N ASP A 304 14.76 -11.31 -31.66
CA ASP A 304 15.67 -10.17 -31.66
C ASP A 304 16.68 -10.22 -30.50
N ALA A 305 16.23 -10.61 -29.30
CA ALA A 305 17.07 -10.72 -28.11
C ALA A 305 18.10 -11.86 -28.26
N ASP A 306 17.68 -12.99 -28.79
CA ASP A 306 18.55 -14.14 -29.05
C ASP A 306 19.56 -13.85 -30.17
N ALA A 307 19.13 -13.12 -31.21
CA ALA A 307 20.03 -12.62 -32.24
C ALA A 307 21.08 -11.63 -31.69
N LEU A 308 20.73 -10.81 -30.70
CA LEU A 308 21.69 -9.94 -29.99
C LEU A 308 22.61 -10.74 -29.06
N HIS A 309 22.10 -11.77 -28.40
CA HIS A 309 22.89 -12.64 -27.54
C HIS A 309 23.97 -13.40 -28.34
N ALA A 310 23.60 -13.96 -29.48
CA ALA A 310 24.54 -14.62 -30.39
C ALA A 310 25.64 -13.67 -30.90
N LYS A 311 25.32 -12.39 -31.13
CA LYS A 311 26.30 -11.36 -31.51
C LYS A 311 27.24 -11.01 -30.36
N TYR A 312 26.72 -10.94 -29.13
CA TYR A 312 27.52 -10.73 -27.93
C TYR A 312 28.53 -11.86 -27.70
N GLU A 313 28.12 -13.13 -27.86
CA GLU A 313 29.00 -14.29 -27.68
C GLU A 313 30.11 -14.36 -28.74
N ALA A 314 29.84 -13.85 -29.95
CA ALA A 314 30.81 -13.79 -31.04
C ALA A 314 31.75 -12.57 -30.96
N ALA A 315 31.49 -11.60 -30.09
CA ALA A 315 32.26 -10.36 -30.02
C ALA A 315 33.64 -10.58 -29.39
N THR A 316 34.71 -10.12 -30.08
CA THR A 316 36.10 -10.24 -29.60
C THR A 316 36.56 -9.01 -28.81
N ASP A 317 35.98 -7.83 -29.04
CA ASP A 317 36.26 -6.60 -28.30
C ASP A 317 35.41 -6.53 -27.00
N PRO A 318 36.03 -6.43 -25.81
CA PRO A 318 35.32 -6.29 -24.54
C PRO A 318 34.34 -5.12 -24.47
N ASN A 319 34.66 -4.00 -25.14
CA ASN A 319 33.80 -2.82 -25.12
C ASN A 319 32.56 -3.01 -26.00
N GLU A 320 32.70 -3.68 -27.14
CA GLU A 320 31.57 -4.02 -28.02
C GLU A 320 30.66 -5.06 -27.37
N ALA A 321 31.25 -6.08 -26.74
CA ALA A 321 30.51 -7.08 -25.97
C ALA A 321 29.65 -6.45 -24.87
N SER A 322 30.19 -5.48 -24.12
CA SER A 322 29.43 -4.80 -23.06
C SER A 322 28.23 -4.01 -23.59
N ARG A 323 28.34 -3.35 -24.76
CA ARG A 323 27.23 -2.62 -25.38
C ARG A 323 26.14 -3.56 -25.88
N LEU A 324 26.52 -4.64 -26.56
CA LEU A 324 25.58 -5.64 -27.06
C LEU A 324 24.84 -6.33 -25.90
N ARG A 325 25.54 -6.60 -24.80
CA ARG A 325 24.93 -7.13 -23.58
C ARG A 325 23.90 -6.16 -22.99
N GLN A 326 24.22 -4.87 -22.88
CA GLN A 326 23.27 -3.88 -22.37
C GLN A 326 22.03 -3.76 -23.27
N GLN A 327 22.21 -3.86 -24.58
CA GLN A 327 21.09 -3.87 -25.54
C GLN A 327 20.22 -5.13 -25.38
N ALA A 328 20.82 -6.32 -25.25
CA ALA A 328 20.09 -7.56 -25.02
C ALA A 328 19.32 -7.55 -23.69
N GLU A 329 19.94 -7.10 -22.60
CA GLU A 329 19.31 -7.00 -21.27
C GLU A 329 18.06 -6.11 -21.31
N SER A 330 18.11 -4.95 -22.00
CA SER A 330 16.94 -4.07 -22.13
C SER A 330 15.77 -4.72 -22.91
N LYS A 331 16.07 -5.59 -23.87
CA LYS A 331 15.05 -6.32 -24.66
C LYS A 331 14.38 -7.42 -23.84
N TYR A 332 15.11 -8.08 -22.94
CA TYR A 332 14.53 -9.06 -22.02
C TYR A 332 13.59 -8.40 -20.99
N GLU A 333 13.89 -7.18 -20.54
CA GLU A 333 13.01 -6.44 -19.61
C GLU A 333 11.68 -6.04 -20.27
N ASP A 334 11.72 -5.57 -21.53
CA ASP A 334 10.51 -5.25 -22.30
C ASP A 334 9.66 -6.50 -22.60
N ARG A 335 10.31 -7.66 -22.84
CA ARG A 335 9.65 -8.96 -23.03
C ARG A 335 8.79 -9.37 -21.84
N ASP A 336 9.34 -9.28 -20.63
CA ASP A 336 8.63 -9.73 -19.43
C ASP A 336 7.39 -8.89 -19.15
N LEU A 337 7.47 -7.58 -19.44
CA LEU A 337 6.33 -6.69 -19.41
C LEU A 337 5.27 -7.07 -20.45
N GLN A 338 5.67 -7.30 -21.71
CA GLN A 338 4.74 -7.63 -22.79
C GLN A 338 4.07 -9.00 -22.62
N ARG A 339 4.82 -10.04 -22.19
CA ARG A 339 4.25 -11.35 -21.88
C ARG A 339 3.27 -11.27 -20.71
N GLY A 340 3.60 -10.49 -19.68
CA GLY A 340 2.70 -10.24 -18.55
C GLY A 340 1.39 -9.57 -18.98
N LEU A 341 1.48 -8.54 -19.83
CA LEU A 341 0.30 -7.85 -20.38
C LEU A 341 -0.53 -8.78 -21.28
N GLY A 342 0.11 -9.56 -22.16
CA GLY A 342 -0.57 -10.51 -23.05
C GLY A 342 -1.35 -11.57 -22.28
N LEU A 343 -0.73 -12.18 -21.25
CA LEU A 343 -1.40 -13.13 -20.36
C LEU A 343 -2.52 -12.47 -19.54
N GLY A 344 -2.31 -11.22 -19.10
CA GLY A 344 -3.32 -10.44 -18.40
C GLY A 344 -4.57 -10.20 -19.25
N PHE A 345 -4.42 -9.84 -20.51
CA PHE A 345 -5.53 -9.66 -21.45
C PHE A 345 -6.27 -10.97 -21.73
N LEU A 346 -5.56 -12.10 -21.90
CA LEU A 346 -6.20 -13.41 -22.06
C LEU A 346 -6.99 -13.82 -20.81
N GLY A 347 -6.44 -13.57 -19.61
CA GLY A 347 -7.14 -13.79 -18.35
C GLY A 347 -8.44 -12.98 -18.26
N ALA A 348 -8.39 -11.69 -18.64
CA ALA A 348 -9.57 -10.83 -18.70
C ALA A 348 -10.61 -11.33 -19.71
N ALA A 349 -10.17 -11.82 -20.88
CA ALA A 349 -11.06 -12.38 -21.89
C ALA A 349 -11.83 -13.61 -21.39
N VAL A 350 -11.19 -14.49 -20.62
CA VAL A 350 -11.84 -15.67 -20.02
C VAL A 350 -12.90 -15.26 -19.01
N VAL A 351 -12.61 -14.30 -18.13
CA VAL A 351 -13.57 -13.80 -17.13
C VAL A 351 -14.77 -13.14 -17.81
N ALA A 352 -14.52 -12.28 -18.80
CA ALA A 352 -15.59 -11.63 -19.57
C ALA A 352 -16.42 -12.65 -20.37
N GLY A 353 -15.79 -13.65 -20.98
CA GLY A 353 -16.49 -14.73 -21.70
C GLY A 353 -17.35 -15.60 -20.78
N GLY A 354 -16.87 -15.90 -19.56
CA GLY A 354 -17.64 -16.58 -18.53
C GLY A 354 -18.86 -15.77 -18.09
N ALA A 355 -18.68 -14.47 -17.86
CA ALA A 355 -19.78 -13.55 -17.54
C ALA A 355 -20.80 -13.43 -18.67
N ALA A 356 -20.36 -13.34 -19.93
CA ALA A 356 -21.24 -13.34 -21.09
C ALA A 356 -22.07 -14.63 -21.16
N THR A 357 -21.43 -15.79 -20.97
CA THR A 357 -22.10 -17.10 -20.99
C THR A 357 -23.15 -17.20 -19.88
N TRP A 358 -22.82 -16.73 -18.68
CA TRP A 358 -23.76 -16.69 -17.56
C TRP A 358 -24.96 -15.78 -17.87
N LEU A 359 -24.73 -14.58 -18.43
CA LEU A 359 -25.80 -13.65 -18.82
C LEU A 359 -26.74 -14.29 -19.84
N TRP A 360 -26.19 -14.95 -20.87
CA TRP A 360 -26.98 -15.68 -21.88
C TRP A 360 -27.82 -16.82 -21.28
N LEU A 361 -27.30 -17.54 -20.29
CA LEU A 361 -28.02 -18.64 -19.62
C LEU A 361 -29.08 -18.12 -18.65
N SER A 362 -28.81 -17.02 -17.95
CA SER A 362 -29.70 -16.42 -16.95
C SER A 362 -30.96 -15.79 -17.52
N ASP A 363 -30.96 -15.46 -18.81
CA ASP A 363 -32.07 -14.80 -19.51
C ASP A 363 -33.16 -15.78 -20.01
N SER A 364 -33.07 -17.06 -19.64
CA SER A 364 -34.11 -18.05 -19.98
C SER A 364 -35.35 -17.81 -19.11
N PRO A 365 -36.53 -17.50 -19.68
CA PRO A 365 -37.74 -17.31 -18.88
C PRO A 365 -38.06 -18.60 -18.10
N PRO A 366 -38.52 -18.51 -16.85
CA PRO A 366 -38.94 -19.68 -16.10
C PRO A 366 -40.06 -20.38 -16.87
N GLN A 367 -39.86 -21.65 -17.21
CA GLN A 367 -40.91 -22.46 -17.81
C GLN A 367 -41.98 -22.72 -16.74
N THR A 368 -43.05 -21.92 -16.74
CA THR A 368 -44.23 -22.17 -15.94
C THR A 368 -45.00 -23.34 -16.54
N ALA A 369 -44.64 -24.56 -16.14
CA ALA A 369 -45.49 -25.73 -16.35
C ALA A 369 -46.74 -25.57 -15.47
N THR A 370 -47.87 -25.27 -16.08
CA THR A 370 -49.14 -25.13 -15.36
C THR A 370 -49.76 -26.53 -15.26
N VAL A 371 -49.81 -27.10 -14.05
CA VAL A 371 -50.45 -28.40 -13.82
C VAL A 371 -51.88 -28.16 -13.38
N ALA A 372 -52.85 -28.48 -14.24
CA ALA A 372 -54.26 -28.49 -13.89
C ALA A 372 -54.67 -29.91 -13.44
N ILE A 373 -55.08 -30.05 -12.19
CA ILE A 373 -55.61 -31.32 -11.65
C ILE A 373 -57.14 -31.23 -11.66
N SER A 374 -57.79 -32.06 -12.48
CA SER A 374 -59.27 -32.15 -12.48
C SER A 374 -59.76 -33.12 -11.38
N PRO A 375 -61.02 -33.00 -10.90
CA PRO A 375 -61.56 -33.82 -9.81
C PRO A 375 -61.71 -35.33 -10.12
N GLY A 376 -61.26 -35.81 -11.28
CA GLY A 376 -61.29 -37.22 -11.69
C GLY A 376 -59.92 -37.90 -11.78
N GLY A 377 -58.83 -37.25 -11.34
CA GLY A 377 -57.50 -37.86 -11.30
C GLY A 377 -56.76 -37.94 -12.64
N THR A 378 -57.27 -37.30 -13.70
CA THR A 378 -56.53 -37.17 -14.96
C THR A 378 -55.67 -35.91 -14.95
N VAL A 379 -54.36 -36.10 -15.14
CA VAL A 379 -53.36 -35.03 -15.29
C VAL A 379 -53.12 -34.81 -16.78
N TRP A 380 -53.39 -33.60 -17.27
CA TRP A 380 -53.02 -33.20 -18.63
C TRP A 380 -51.81 -32.29 -18.56
N LEU A 381 -50.71 -32.71 -19.20
CA LEU A 381 -49.56 -31.85 -19.47
C LEU A 381 -49.82 -31.16 -20.82
N SER A 382 -50.23 -29.89 -20.79
CA SER A 382 -50.25 -29.05 -21.98
C SER A 382 -48.99 -28.20 -22.01
N GLY A 383 -48.05 -28.54 -22.90
CA GLY A 383 -46.80 -27.80 -23.07
C GLY A 383 -45.63 -28.71 -23.44
N CYS A 384 -45.57 -29.14 -24.70
CA CYS A 384 -44.31 -29.45 -25.36
C CYS A 384 -44.36 -28.76 -26.71
N TRP A 385 -43.45 -27.82 -26.95
CA TRP A 385 -42.69 -27.66 -28.19
C TRP A 385 -41.38 -26.96 -27.86
#